data_AF-A0A2M8KVL7-F1
#
_entry.id   AF-A0A2M8KVL7-F1
#
_cell.length_a   1.000
_cell.length_b   1.000
_cell.length_c   1.000
_cell.angle_alpha   90.00
_cell.angle_beta   90.00
_cell.angle_gamma   90.00
#
_symmetry.space_group_name_H-M   'P 1'
#
loop_
_entity.id
_entity.type
_entity.pdbx_description
1 polymer ?
#
loop_
_entity_poly.entity_id
_entity_poly.type
_entity_poly.pdbx_seq_one_letter_code
_entity_poly.pdbx_strand_id
1 'polypeptide(L)'
;KTITSGYASIDWELIDYREVKAERLQILLNGTVIDEFSEIVVAERAEEKARFITSRLRELIPRQQFEVRIQAVYQGRIIASERISPLRKDVTAGMYGGDRTRKDKLLNKQKKGKKLMKQVGTVTIPKETFMKLFQEK
;
A
#
# COMPACT_ATOMS: atom_id res chain seq x y z
N LYS A 1 -2.89 28.86 -9.91
CA LYS A 1 -2.93 30.17 -9.21
C LYS A 1 -4.36 30.50 -8.81
N THR A 2 -4.96 29.66 -7.97
CA THR A 2 -6.39 29.77 -7.65
C THR A 2 -6.61 30.67 -6.44
N ILE A 3 -5.70 30.62 -5.46
CA ILE A 3 -5.77 31.42 -4.22
C ILE A 3 -5.72 32.92 -4.51
N THR A 4 -4.93 33.35 -5.49
CA THR A 4 -4.76 34.77 -5.83
C THR A 4 -5.56 35.17 -7.07
N SER A 5 -6.47 34.33 -7.57
CA SER A 5 -7.26 34.60 -8.79
C SER A 5 -6.44 35.10 -9.99
N GLY A 6 -5.20 34.63 -10.13
CA GLY A 6 -4.29 35.05 -11.21
C GLY A 6 -3.44 36.31 -10.94
N TYR A 7 -3.64 37.04 -9.84
CA TYR A 7 -2.93 38.30 -9.56
C TYR A 7 -1.45 38.15 -9.16
N ALA A 8 -1.05 37.03 -8.56
CA ALA A 8 0.35 36.82 -8.16
C ALA A 8 1.18 36.15 -9.27
N SER A 9 2.38 36.67 -9.53
CA SER A 9 3.46 35.99 -10.27
C SER A 9 4.48 35.41 -9.29
N ILE A 10 5.09 34.28 -9.66
CA ILE A 10 6.18 33.66 -8.89
C ILE A 10 7.35 33.51 -9.85
N ASP A 11 8.52 33.94 -9.41
CA ASP A 11 9.78 33.76 -10.12
C ASP A 11 10.77 33.13 -9.14
N TRP A 12 11.61 32.23 -9.62
CA TRP A 12 12.56 31.52 -8.77
C TRP A 12 13.90 31.37 -9.50
N GLU A 13 14.97 31.64 -8.77
CA GLU A 13 16.34 31.41 -9.20
C GLU A 13 17.00 30.43 -8.21
N LEU A 14 17.92 29.61 -8.72
CA LEU A 14 18.71 28.74 -7.86
C LEU A 14 19.77 29.57 -7.16
N ILE A 15 19.64 29.74 -5.84
CA ILE A 15 20.55 30.56 -5.04
C ILE A 15 21.70 29.70 -4.48
N ASP A 16 21.35 28.67 -3.71
CA ASP A 16 22.31 27.86 -2.97
C ASP A 16 21.80 26.43 -2.69
N TYR A 17 22.74 25.52 -2.46
CA TYR A 17 22.45 24.20 -1.90
C TYR A 17 22.46 24.28 -0.38
N ARG A 18 21.42 23.76 0.26
CA ARG A 18 21.31 23.69 1.72
C ARG A 18 21.22 22.26 2.18
N GLU A 19 21.85 21.98 3.32
CA GLU A 19 21.73 20.69 3.97
C GLU A 19 20.29 20.50 4.47
N VAL A 20 19.70 19.35 4.13
CA VAL A 20 18.35 18.97 4.53
C VAL A 20 18.38 17.55 5.05
N LYS A 21 17.66 17.32 6.15
CA LYS A 21 17.43 15.97 6.68
C LYS A 21 16.41 15.24 5.82
N ALA A 22 16.90 14.55 4.80
CA ALA A 22 16.09 13.74 3.91
C ALA A 22 16.61 12.30 3.87
N GLU A 23 15.70 11.35 3.80
CA GLU A 23 16.04 9.93 3.68
C GLU A 23 15.09 9.25 2.69
N ARG A 24 15.46 8.04 2.24
CA ARG A 24 14.66 7.26 1.30
C ARG A 24 13.44 6.67 2.02
N LEU A 25 12.25 7.08 1.58
CA LEU A 25 10.99 6.43 1.91
C LEU A 25 10.85 5.19 1.01
N GLN A 26 10.81 4.01 1.62
CA GLN A 26 10.70 2.73 0.93
C GLN A 26 9.28 2.17 1.08
N ILE A 27 8.72 1.63 0.00
CA ILE A 27 7.44 0.92 0.06
C ILE A 27 7.68 -0.58 -0.02
N LEU A 28 7.09 -1.31 0.91
CA LEU A 28 7.13 -2.76 0.99
C LEU A 28 5.75 -3.33 0.72
N LEU A 29 5.70 -4.34 -0.13
CA LEU A 29 4.51 -5.11 -0.40
C LEU A 29 4.75 -6.55 0.06
N ASN A 30 4.02 -7.02 1.06
CA ASN A 30 4.25 -8.31 1.71
C ASN A 30 5.71 -8.56 2.17
N GLY A 31 6.46 -7.48 2.45
CA GLY A 31 7.85 -7.54 2.87
C GLY A 31 8.88 -7.44 1.74
N THR A 32 8.45 -7.45 0.47
CA THR A 32 9.34 -7.16 -0.66
C THR A 32 9.36 -5.66 -0.93
N VAL A 33 10.55 -5.07 -0.99
CA VAL A 33 10.74 -3.66 -1.34
C VAL A 33 10.41 -3.45 -2.81
N ILE A 34 9.67 -2.39 -3.12
CA ILE A 34 9.37 -1.98 -4.49
C ILE A 34 10.05 -0.63 -4.71
N ASP A 35 11.13 -0.65 -5.48
CA ASP A 35 11.97 0.52 -5.72
C ASP A 35 11.25 1.59 -6.53
N GLU A 36 10.32 1.19 -7.39
CA GLU A 36 9.53 2.09 -8.25
C GLU A 36 8.75 3.12 -7.43
N PHE A 37 8.25 2.74 -6.25
CA PHE A 37 7.49 3.65 -5.37
C PHE A 37 8.35 4.34 -4.31
N SER A 38 9.66 4.12 -4.32
CA SER A 38 10.55 4.68 -3.31
C SER A 38 10.99 6.10 -3.72
N GLU A 39 10.88 7.05 -2.79
CA GLU A 39 11.19 8.48 -3.03
C GLU A 39 12.06 9.03 -1.89
N ILE A 40 12.91 10.02 -2.16
CA ILE A 40 13.64 10.74 -1.11
C ILE A 40 12.71 11.81 -0.55
N VAL A 41 12.44 11.76 0.76
CA VAL A 41 11.50 12.68 1.42
C VAL A 41 12.17 13.33 2.62
N VAL A 42 11.86 14.60 2.85
CA VAL A 42 12.28 15.35 4.03
C VAL A 42 11.52 14.83 5.25
N ALA A 43 12.20 14.72 6.40
CA ALA A 43 11.65 14.11 7.61
C ALA A 43 10.25 14.62 8.00
N GLU A 44 10.01 15.93 7.91
CA GLU A 44 8.72 16.55 8.26
C GLU A 44 7.55 16.09 7.39
N ARG A 45 7.83 15.77 6.11
CA ARG A 45 6.81 15.34 5.14
C ARG A 45 6.72 13.82 5.02
N ALA A 46 7.60 13.07 5.67
CA ALA A 46 7.70 11.63 5.51
C ALA A 46 6.40 10.92 5.91
N GLU A 47 5.77 11.32 7.02
CA GLU A 47 4.55 10.68 7.52
C GLU A 47 3.33 10.95 6.64
N GLU A 48 3.13 12.22 6.24
CA GLU A 48 2.04 12.61 5.35
C GLU A 48 2.16 11.88 4.00
N LYS A 49 3.35 11.91 3.40
CA LYS A 49 3.62 11.25 2.11
C LYS A 49 3.48 9.74 2.23
N ALA A 50 3.95 9.12 3.31
CA ALA A 50 3.81 7.69 3.55
C ALA A 50 2.34 7.26 3.63
N ARG A 51 1.52 8.00 4.37
CA ARG A 51 0.07 7.74 4.46
C ARG A 51 -0.62 7.92 3.11
N PHE A 52 -0.27 8.97 2.37
CA PHE A 52 -0.80 9.21 1.03
C PHE A 52 -0.47 8.06 0.07
N ILE A 53 0.79 7.64 -0.02
CA ILE A 53 1.18 6.57 -0.94
C ILE A 53 0.51 5.25 -0.56
N THR A 54 0.51 4.90 0.73
CA THR A 54 -0.06 3.62 1.20
C THR A 54 -1.58 3.54 1.04
N SER A 55 -2.32 4.63 1.27
CA SER A 55 -3.77 4.69 1.07
C SER A 55 -4.13 4.57 -0.42
N ARG A 56 -3.40 5.27 -1.29
CA ARG A 56 -3.64 5.26 -2.74
C ARG A 56 -3.30 3.90 -3.36
N LEU A 57 -2.20 3.27 -2.93
CA LEU A 57 -1.90 1.90 -3.34
C LEU A 57 -2.98 0.90 -2.91
N ARG A 58 -3.60 1.09 -1.74
CA ARG A 58 -4.73 0.27 -1.30
C ARG A 58 -5.96 0.41 -2.20
N GLU A 59 -6.22 1.59 -2.75
CA GLU A 59 -7.34 1.82 -3.68
C GLU A 59 -7.07 1.22 -5.06
N LEU A 60 -5.83 1.34 -5.55
CA LEU A 60 -5.47 0.92 -6.90
C LEU A 60 -5.22 -0.58 -7.03
N ILE A 61 -4.73 -1.24 -5.98
CA ILE A 61 -4.42 -2.67 -6.02
C ILE A 61 -5.70 -3.49 -5.81
N PRO A 62 -6.08 -4.35 -6.77
CA PRO A 62 -7.26 -5.18 -6.63
C PRO A 62 -7.10 -6.21 -5.50
N ARG A 63 -8.22 -6.55 -4.87
CA ARG A 63 -8.25 -7.56 -3.80
C ARG A 63 -7.86 -8.94 -4.34
N GLN A 64 -6.92 -9.59 -3.67
CA GLN A 64 -6.50 -10.95 -3.99
C GLN A 64 -7.10 -12.00 -3.04
N GLN A 65 -6.89 -13.28 -3.32
CA GLN A 65 -7.38 -14.39 -2.45
C GLN A 65 -6.67 -14.44 -1.09
N PHE A 66 -5.50 -13.83 -0.98
CA PHE A 66 -4.71 -13.69 0.24
C PHE A 66 -4.62 -12.22 0.68
N GLU A 67 -4.20 -12.02 1.93
CA GLU A 67 -4.03 -10.69 2.51
C GLU A 67 -2.78 -10.04 1.91
N VAL A 68 -2.94 -8.84 1.34
CA VAL A 68 -1.83 -8.03 0.86
C VAL A 68 -1.57 -6.92 1.88
N ARG A 69 -0.33 -6.87 2.39
CA ARG A 69 0.14 -5.82 3.30
C ARG A 69 0.99 -4.83 2.53
N ILE A 70 0.68 -3.56 2.68
CA ILE A 70 1.43 -2.44 2.11
C ILE A 70 2.03 -1.68 3.29
N GLN A 71 3.33 -1.47 3.29
CA GLN A 71 4.05 -0.81 4.38
C GLN A 71 4.96 0.25 3.81
N ALA A 72 5.09 1.37 4.50
CA ALA A 72 6.06 2.41 4.19
C ALA A 72 7.11 2.46 5.30
N VAL A 73 8.38 2.37 4.91
CA VAL A 73 9.53 2.36 5.80
C VAL A 73 10.38 3.58 5.56
N TYR A 74 10.77 4.25 6.63
CA TYR A 74 11.67 5.40 6.64
C TYR A 74 12.60 5.24 7.84
N GLN A 75 13.90 5.43 7.66
CA GLN A 75 14.94 5.16 8.68
C GLN A 75 14.86 3.75 9.29
N GLY A 76 14.49 2.75 8.48
CA GLY A 76 14.35 1.36 8.92
C GLY A 76 13.12 1.08 9.80
N ARG A 77 12.25 2.07 10.05
CA ARG A 77 11.00 1.91 10.82
C ARG A 77 9.79 2.01 9.91
N ILE A 78 8.76 1.21 10.19
CA ILE A 78 7.48 1.30 9.48
C ILE A 78 6.71 2.51 10.01
N ILE A 79 6.49 3.52 9.17
CA ILE A 79 5.75 4.75 9.52
C ILE A 79 4.26 4.62 9.18
N ALA A 80 3.95 3.98 8.05
CA ALA A 80 2.56 3.74 7.64
C ALA A 80 2.38 2.27 7.22
N SER A 81 1.22 1.70 7.54
CA SER A 81 0.87 0.33 7.15
C SER A 81 -0.60 0.26 6.80
N GLU A 82 -0.88 -0.32 5.65
CA GLU A 82 -2.22 -0.56 5.13
C GLU A 82 -2.43 -2.04 4.77
N ARG A 83 -3.68 -2.47 4.86
CA ARG A 83 -4.07 -3.87 4.62
C ARG A 83 -5.19 -3.95 3.59
N ILE A 84 -4.97 -4.75 2.56
CA ILE A 84 -6.02 -5.17 1.63
C ILE A 84 -6.59 -6.50 2.11
N SER A 85 -7.88 -6.50 2.43
CA SER A 85 -8.56 -7.70 2.91
C SER A 85 -8.70 -8.74 1.80
N PRO A 86 -8.43 -10.03 2.09
CA PRO A 86 -8.52 -11.07 1.08
C PRO A 86 -9.96 -11.27 0.63
N LEU A 87 -10.15 -11.72 -0.60
CA LEU A 87 -11.43 -12.25 -1.06
C LEU A 87 -11.74 -13.55 -0.31
N ARG A 88 -12.96 -13.72 0.16
CA ARG A 88 -13.36 -14.91 0.92
C ARG A 88 -14.69 -15.43 0.39
N LYS A 89 -14.67 -16.64 -0.17
CA LYS A 89 -15.89 -17.42 -0.41
C LYS A 89 -16.47 -17.86 0.92
N ASP A 90 -17.80 -17.74 1.07
CA ASP A 90 -18.50 -18.39 2.16
C ASP A 90 -18.52 -19.91 1.92
N VAL A 91 -17.65 -20.62 2.63
CA VAL A 91 -17.55 -22.09 2.55
C VAL A 91 -18.64 -22.78 3.37
N THR A 92 -19.41 -22.02 4.17
CA THR A 92 -20.39 -22.55 5.11
C THR A 92 -21.85 -22.43 4.64
N ALA A 93 -22.10 -21.71 3.54
CA ALA A 93 -23.44 -21.39 3.05
C ALA A 93 -24.35 -22.62 2.80
N GLY A 94 -23.80 -23.77 2.42
CA GLY A 94 -24.57 -25.01 2.17
C GLY A 94 -24.73 -25.94 3.38
N MET A 95 -24.28 -25.54 4.57
CA MET A 95 -24.41 -26.38 5.77
C MET A 95 -25.73 -26.14 6.48
N TYR A 96 -26.60 -27.15 6.46
CA TYR A 96 -27.86 -27.22 7.19
C TYR A 96 -27.64 -28.04 8.47
N GLY A 97 -27.06 -27.43 9.51
CA GLY A 97 -26.85 -28.12 10.79
C GLY A 97 -25.89 -27.43 11.75
N GLY A 98 -25.90 -27.87 13.02
CA GLY A 98 -25.08 -27.33 14.10
C GLY A 98 -23.71 -27.99 14.29
N ASP A 99 -23.31 -28.92 13.41
CA ASP A 99 -22.03 -29.63 13.55
C ASP A 99 -20.84 -28.70 13.32
N ARG A 100 -20.27 -28.25 14.45
CA ARG A 100 -19.10 -27.37 14.51
C ARG A 100 -17.85 -28.04 13.92
N THR A 101 -17.72 -29.37 14.00
CA THR A 101 -16.53 -30.07 13.51
C THR A 101 -16.39 -29.94 11.98
N ARG A 102 -17.50 -30.08 11.25
CA ARG A 102 -17.55 -29.89 9.79
C ARG A 102 -17.26 -28.45 9.39
N LYS A 103 -17.84 -27.48 10.11
CA LYS A 103 -17.59 -26.04 9.92
C LYS A 103 -16.10 -25.71 10.10
N ASP A 104 -15.50 -26.17 11.19
CA ASP A 104 -14.10 -25.92 11.50
C ASP A 104 -13.17 -26.58 10.47
N LYS A 105 -13.49 -27.79 10.00
CA LYS A 105 -12.74 -28.47 8.93
C LYS A 105 -12.66 -27.63 7.65
N LEU A 106 -13.78 -27.06 7.21
CA LEU A 106 -13.83 -26.21 6.00
C LEU A 106 -13.08 -24.88 6.20
N LEU A 107 -13.27 -24.23 7.35
CA LEU A 107 -12.57 -22.99 7.67
C LEU A 107 -11.05 -23.20 7.78
N ASN A 108 -10.62 -24.30 8.39
CA ASN A 108 -9.21 -24.65 8.50
C ASN A 108 -8.59 -24.96 7.12
N LYS A 109 -9.32 -25.64 6.23
CA LYS A 109 -8.88 -25.84 4.84
C LYS A 109 -8.71 -24.51 4.10
N GLN A 110 -9.66 -23.58 4.24
CA GLN A 110 -9.58 -22.25 3.65
C GLN A 110 -8.39 -21.44 4.20
N LYS A 111 -8.18 -21.45 5.53
CA LYS A 111 -7.06 -20.76 6.18
C LYS A 111 -5.70 -21.29 5.68
N LYS A 112 -5.54 -22.62 5.61
CA LYS A 112 -4.31 -23.26 5.10
C LYS A 112 -4.04 -22.87 3.65
N GLY A 113 -5.06 -22.93 2.78
CA GLY A 113 -4.94 -22.53 1.38
C GLY A 113 -4.49 -21.08 1.22
N LYS A 114 -5.09 -20.15 1.97
CA LYS A 114 -4.69 -18.73 1.94
C LYS A 114 -3.28 -18.47 2.47
N LYS A 115 -2.86 -19.22 3.50
CA LYS A 115 -1.48 -19.13 4.03
C LYS A 115 -0.46 -19.54 2.96
N LEU A 116 -0.73 -20.64 2.26
CA LEU A 116 0.12 -21.10 1.15
C LEU A 116 0.16 -20.09 0.01
N MET A 117 -1.01 -19.55 -0.39
CA MET A 117 -1.08 -18.50 -1.42
C MET A 117 -0.31 -17.24 -1.01
N LYS A 118 -0.28 -16.87 0.27
CA LYS A 118 0.48 -15.70 0.73
C LYS A 118 2.00 -15.92 0.62
N GLN A 119 2.47 -17.15 0.81
CA GLN A 119 3.90 -17.47 0.75
C GLN A 119 4.42 -17.50 -0.69
N VAL A 120 3.62 -18.03 -1.61
CA VAL A 120 4.00 -18.19 -3.03
C VAL A 120 3.55 -17.00 -3.89
N GLY A 121 2.53 -16.27 -3.45
CA GLY A 121 1.86 -15.24 -4.22
C GLY A 121 2.69 -13.98 -4.39
N THR A 122 3.13 -13.74 -5.62
CA THR A 122 3.69 -12.46 -6.06
C THR A 122 2.56 -11.53 -6.50
N VAL A 123 2.60 -10.28 -6.06
CA VAL A 123 1.65 -9.25 -6.50
C VAL A 123 2.26 -8.49 -7.66
N THR A 124 1.82 -8.80 -8.88
CA THR A 124 2.22 -8.04 -10.07
C THR A 124 1.46 -6.71 -10.08
N ILE A 125 2.20 -5.60 -10.08
CA ILE A 125 1.62 -4.26 -10.17
C ILE A 125 1.69 -3.81 -11.63
N PRO A 126 0.55 -3.51 -12.30
CA PRO A 126 0.57 -2.95 -13.63
C PRO A 126 1.25 -1.58 -13.67
N LYS A 127 1.96 -1.27 -14.76
CA LYS A 127 2.60 0.04 -14.95
C LYS A 127 1.61 1.20 -14.90
N GLU A 128 0.36 0.97 -15.31
CA GLU A 128 -0.73 1.95 -15.23
C GLU A 128 -1.01 2.42 -13.79
N THR A 129 -0.91 1.51 -12.82
CA THR A 129 -1.11 1.82 -11.40
C THR A 129 -0.08 2.82 -10.89
N PHE A 130 1.16 2.72 -11.37
CA PHE A 130 2.20 3.69 -11.06
C PHE A 130 1.85 5.09 -11.60
N MET A 131 1.47 5.18 -12.88
CA MET A 131 1.14 6.47 -13.51
C MET A 131 -0.04 7.16 -12.81
N LYS A 132 -1.06 6.38 -12.42
CA LYS A 132 -2.24 6.90 -11.71
C LYS A 132 -1.91 7.49 -10.33
N LEU A 133 -0.93 6.92 -9.62
CA LEU A 133 -0.53 7.41 -8.30
C LEU A 133 0.03 8.85 -8.35
N PHE A 134 0.70 9.23 -9.44
CA PHE A 134 1.38 10.54 -9.58
C PHE A 134 0.62 11.55 -10.45
N GLN A 135 -0.35 11.10 -11.26
CA GLN A 135 -1.10 11.99 -12.17
C GLN A 135 -2.33 12.65 -11.53
N GLU A 136 -2.94 12.03 -10.52
CA GLU A 136 -4.12 12.59 -9.87
C GLU A 136 -3.71 13.61 -8.79
N LYS A 137 -3.94 14.90 -9.11
CA LYS A 137 -3.99 16.02 -8.16
C LYS A 137 -5.37 16.15 -7.56
#